data_AF-A0A497CLP1-F1
#
_entry.id   AF-A0A497CLP1-F1
#
_cell.length_a   1.000
_cell.length_b   1.000
_cell.length_c   1.000
_cell.angle_alpha   90.00
_cell.angle_beta   90.00
_cell.angle_gamma   90.00
#
_symmetry.space_group_name_H-M   'P 1'
#
loop_
_entity.id
_entity.type
_entity.pdbx_description
1 polymer ?
#
loop_
_entity_poly.entity_id
_entity_poly.type
_entity_poly.pdbx_seq_one_letter_code
_entity_poly.pdbx_strand_id
1 'polypeptide(L)'
;MSIFQSTVVTKHLKGQNSEIITAKWNIYKNHFLNPTIQENIRNSKEEQYQGGFIIDLFVNVLGYTKNPTPHFNITTEYKNIKDSKKADGAIIINNVVKAVIELKGTNTTDLGKVETQAFGYKNNQPQCTYIITSNFEKLRFYIDNAIEHIEFNLFTLTEKEFKLLYLCLAYENIEKDIPKKIKEESVSQEDAITKKLYNDYSLFKRELHQSLVTLNPQFDALTLFKKSQKLLDRFLFLFFAEDRQLLPPNSVRLVLKQWKQLKDLDEDVPLYNRFKKYFGYLNTGFKGKQYNVYAYNGGLFKVDEVLSNITIDDDLLYKHTLKLSEYDFNSEVDVNILGHIFENSLNELEEIQAQLEGQEIDKTKSKRKKDGVFYTPKYITKYIVENTVGKLCDEKKQELKINEDHYITDKKRQKKTRKDLLDKLTNYRNWLLQLTICDPACGSGAFLNQTLDFLINEHRYIDELQAKLFGDAMVLSDVEKSILENNLFGVDLNE
;
A
#
# COMPACT_ATOMS: atom_id res chain seq x y z
N MET A 1 0.38 0.90 2.29
CA MET A 1 1.56 0.09 1.88
C MET A 1 2.06 -0.74 3.05
N SER A 2 2.63 -1.91 2.77
CA SER A 2 3.17 -2.85 3.77
C SER A 2 4.50 -2.34 4.36
N ILE A 3 4.74 -2.56 5.66
CA ILE A 3 6.08 -2.33 6.28
C ILE A 3 7.13 -3.29 5.72
N PHE A 4 6.69 -4.46 5.22
CA PHE A 4 7.58 -5.54 4.79
C PHE A 4 7.36 -5.87 3.33
N GLN A 5 8.46 -6.17 2.64
CA GLN A 5 8.45 -6.72 1.30
C GLN A 5 7.95 -8.18 1.38
N SER A 6 7.05 -8.55 0.46
CA SER A 6 6.29 -9.81 0.53
C SER A 6 7.17 -11.07 0.53
N THR A 7 8.21 -11.11 -0.30
CA THR A 7 9.13 -12.25 -0.39
C THR A 7 9.99 -12.39 0.86
N VAL A 8 10.45 -11.27 1.43
CA VAL A 8 11.20 -11.24 2.69
C VAL A 8 10.32 -11.75 3.82
N VAL A 9 9.10 -11.22 3.98
CA VAL A 9 8.19 -11.68 5.04
C VAL A 9 7.84 -13.16 4.88
N THR A 10 7.60 -13.62 3.64
CA THR A 10 7.26 -15.03 3.37
C THR A 10 8.39 -15.97 3.75
N LYS A 11 9.64 -15.58 3.50
CA LYS A 11 10.83 -16.32 3.91
C LYS A 11 10.87 -16.50 5.44
N HIS A 12 10.64 -15.43 6.20
CA HIS A 12 10.65 -15.48 7.66
C HIS A 12 9.45 -16.24 8.25
N LEU A 13 8.26 -16.10 7.66
CA LEU A 13 7.08 -16.87 8.05
C LEU A 13 7.28 -18.38 7.87
N LYS A 14 7.94 -18.81 6.78
CA LYS A 14 8.29 -20.23 6.56
C LYS A 14 9.30 -20.77 7.58
N GLY A 15 10.09 -19.90 8.21
CA GLY A 15 11.06 -20.27 9.24
C GLY A 15 10.48 -20.43 10.65
N GLN A 16 9.22 -20.06 10.88
CA GLN A 16 8.58 -20.20 12.19
C GLN A 16 8.32 -21.68 12.52
N ASN A 17 8.45 -22.05 13.79
CA ASN A 17 8.10 -23.39 14.26
C ASN A 17 6.58 -23.58 14.19
N SER A 18 6.12 -24.45 13.28
CA SER A 18 4.69 -24.68 13.04
C SER A 18 3.95 -25.21 14.27
N GLU A 19 4.57 -26.06 15.09
CA GLU A 19 3.93 -26.62 16.29
C GLU A 19 3.67 -25.55 17.34
N ILE A 20 4.65 -24.68 17.59
CA ILE A 20 4.51 -23.55 18.52
C ILE A 20 3.42 -22.61 18.04
N ILE A 21 3.44 -22.25 16.75
CA ILE A 21 2.45 -21.36 16.14
C ILE A 21 1.04 -21.94 16.27
N THR A 22 0.84 -23.23 15.97
CA THR A 22 -0.47 -23.88 16.11
C THR A 22 -0.95 -23.88 17.56
N ALA A 23 -0.06 -24.15 18.52
CA ALA A 23 -0.40 -24.10 19.94
C ALA A 23 -0.83 -22.69 20.38
N LYS A 24 -0.07 -21.66 20.00
CA LYS A 24 -0.38 -20.26 20.33
C LYS A 24 -1.63 -19.75 19.61
N TRP A 25 -1.87 -20.19 18.37
CA TRP A 25 -3.08 -19.91 17.61
C TRP A 25 -4.33 -20.44 18.32
N ASN A 26 -4.28 -21.65 18.87
CA ASN A 26 -5.42 -22.20 19.61
C ASN A 26 -5.74 -21.39 20.88
N ILE A 27 -4.72 -20.95 21.62
CA ILE A 27 -4.90 -20.06 22.78
C ILE A 27 -5.55 -18.75 22.35
N TYR A 28 -5.00 -18.13 21.30
CA TYR A 28 -5.50 -16.88 20.73
C TYR A 28 -6.97 -17.01 20.28
N LYS A 29 -7.27 -18.05 19.49
CA LYS A 29 -8.60 -18.30 18.93
C LYS A 29 -9.65 -18.49 20.02
N ASN A 30 -9.32 -19.23 21.08
CA ASN A 30 -10.25 -19.49 22.18
C ASN A 30 -10.61 -18.23 22.97
N HIS A 31 -9.79 -17.19 22.92
CA HIS A 31 -10.02 -15.91 23.58
C HIS A 31 -10.54 -14.84 22.63
N PHE A 32 -9.73 -14.41 21.68
CA PHE A 32 -10.01 -13.24 20.83
C PHE A 32 -11.02 -13.52 19.71
N LEU A 33 -11.22 -14.79 19.33
CA LEU A 33 -12.24 -15.17 18.33
C LEU A 33 -13.50 -15.77 18.96
N ASN A 34 -13.62 -15.70 20.30
CA ASN A 34 -14.82 -16.13 21.00
C ASN A 34 -15.84 -14.97 21.07
N PRO A 35 -17.04 -15.10 20.46
CA PRO A 35 -18.02 -14.01 20.39
C PRO A 35 -18.46 -13.47 21.75
N THR A 36 -18.58 -14.33 22.76
CA THR A 36 -18.96 -13.93 24.12
C THR A 36 -17.86 -13.10 24.78
N ILE A 37 -16.59 -13.50 24.60
CA ILE A 37 -15.45 -12.73 25.12
C ILE A 37 -15.36 -11.39 24.41
N GLN A 38 -15.56 -11.35 23.09
CA GLN A 38 -15.59 -10.09 22.33
C GLN A 38 -16.67 -9.13 22.85
N GLU A 39 -17.89 -9.60 23.11
CA GLU A 39 -18.95 -8.77 23.68
C GLU A 39 -18.57 -8.26 25.09
N ASN A 40 -17.94 -9.10 25.91
CA ASN A 40 -17.45 -8.69 27.23
C ASN A 40 -16.35 -7.62 27.14
N ILE A 41 -15.39 -7.75 26.21
CA ILE A 41 -14.33 -6.77 26.01
C ILE A 41 -14.92 -5.44 25.55
N ARG A 42 -15.85 -5.45 24.58
CA ARG A 42 -16.52 -4.23 24.09
C ARG A 42 -17.31 -3.50 25.17
N ASN A 43 -17.83 -4.22 26.16
CA ASN A 43 -18.57 -3.66 27.28
C ASN A 43 -17.68 -3.25 28.46
N SER A 44 -16.39 -3.59 28.44
CA SER A 44 -15.45 -3.29 29.53
C SER A 44 -14.93 -1.86 29.44
N LYS A 45 -14.73 -1.21 30.58
CA LYS A 45 -13.99 0.06 30.61
C LYS A 45 -12.51 -0.20 30.33
N GLU A 46 -11.83 0.80 29.78
CA GLU A 46 -10.40 0.75 29.47
C GLU A 46 -9.57 0.28 30.67
N GLU A 47 -9.70 0.95 31.81
CA GLU A 47 -9.00 0.64 33.07
C GLU A 47 -9.27 -0.79 33.58
N GLN A 48 -10.43 -1.36 33.25
CA GLN A 48 -10.79 -2.71 33.69
C GLN A 48 -10.08 -3.79 32.87
N TYR A 49 -9.99 -3.60 31.56
CA TYR A 49 -9.44 -4.63 30.67
C TYR A 49 -7.97 -4.40 30.32
N GLN A 50 -7.39 -3.23 30.57
CA GLN A 50 -5.98 -2.92 30.28
C GLN A 50 -5.02 -3.99 30.81
N GLY A 51 -5.15 -4.37 32.08
CA GLY A 51 -4.32 -5.43 32.69
C GLY A 51 -4.62 -6.82 32.12
N GLY A 52 -5.89 -7.11 31.82
CA GLY A 52 -6.35 -8.35 31.20
C GLY A 52 -5.77 -8.52 29.80
N PHE A 53 -5.84 -7.49 28.97
CA PHE A 53 -5.29 -7.47 27.61
C PHE A 53 -3.80 -7.81 27.57
N ILE A 54 -3.00 -7.26 28.49
CA ILE A 54 -1.58 -7.60 28.61
C ILE A 54 -1.38 -9.09 28.95
N ILE A 55 -2.21 -9.65 29.83
CA ILE A 55 -2.14 -11.06 30.19
C ILE A 55 -2.59 -11.94 29.01
N ASP A 56 -3.75 -11.64 28.43
CA ASP A 56 -4.40 -12.48 27.43
C ASP A 56 -3.63 -12.51 26.12
N LEU A 57 -3.12 -11.36 25.65
CA LEU A 57 -2.34 -11.28 24.42
C LEU A 57 -0.84 -11.48 24.68
N PHE A 58 -0.23 -10.64 25.51
CA PHE A 58 1.23 -10.64 25.61
C PHE A 58 1.74 -11.83 26.42
N VAL A 59 1.16 -12.14 27.57
CA VAL A 59 1.64 -13.26 28.40
C VAL A 59 1.25 -14.61 27.78
N ASN A 60 -0.05 -14.86 27.61
CA ASN A 60 -0.56 -16.17 27.24
C ASN A 60 -0.21 -16.56 25.79
N VAL A 61 -0.39 -15.62 24.85
CA VAL A 61 -0.18 -15.88 23.42
C VAL A 61 1.27 -15.61 23.01
N LEU A 62 1.81 -14.42 23.34
CA LEU A 62 3.11 -13.97 22.81
C LEU A 62 4.33 -14.32 23.67
N GLY A 63 4.12 -14.93 24.85
CA GLY A 63 5.20 -15.49 25.68
C GLY A 63 5.96 -14.49 26.55
N TYR A 64 5.37 -13.34 26.88
CA TYR A 64 5.96 -12.38 27.81
C TYR A 64 5.76 -12.81 29.27
N THR A 65 6.61 -12.31 30.16
CA THR A 65 6.52 -12.48 31.61
C THR A 65 6.24 -11.12 32.26
N LYS A 66 5.08 -10.99 32.92
CA LYS A 66 4.59 -9.72 33.48
C LYS A 66 5.10 -9.46 34.91
N ASN A 67 5.46 -8.22 35.19
CA ASN A 67 5.75 -7.69 36.54
C ASN A 67 4.58 -7.99 37.52
N PRO A 68 4.80 -8.52 38.75
CA PRO A 68 6.07 -8.66 39.49
C PRO A 68 6.74 -10.04 39.47
N THR A 69 6.44 -10.87 38.47
CA THR A 69 7.12 -12.16 38.30
C THR A 69 8.63 -11.94 38.13
N PRO A 70 9.51 -12.74 38.76
CA PRO A 70 10.95 -12.65 38.55
C PRO A 70 11.31 -12.71 37.06
N HIS A 71 12.32 -11.93 36.65
CA HIS A 71 12.75 -11.81 35.25
C HIS A 71 11.64 -11.36 34.28
N PHE A 72 10.73 -10.49 34.75
CA PHE A 72 9.73 -9.90 33.87
C PHE A 72 10.36 -9.14 32.71
N ASN A 73 9.68 -9.17 31.57
CA ASN A 73 10.03 -8.46 30.35
C ASN A 73 8.89 -7.58 29.82
N ILE A 74 7.77 -7.52 30.54
CA ILE A 74 6.67 -6.58 30.28
C ILE A 74 6.14 -6.00 31.60
N THR A 75 5.80 -4.72 31.60
CA THR A 75 5.21 -4.02 32.76
C THR A 75 4.10 -3.07 32.31
N THR A 76 3.20 -2.76 33.24
CA THR A 76 2.15 -1.73 33.09
C THR A 76 2.58 -0.41 33.73
N GLU A 77 1.95 0.70 33.35
CA GLU A 77 2.17 2.05 33.90
C GLU A 77 3.64 2.50 33.93
N TYR A 78 4.35 2.38 32.82
CA TYR A 78 5.77 2.73 32.75
C TYR A 78 5.96 4.26 32.68
N LYS A 79 6.61 4.83 33.70
CA LYS A 79 6.90 6.27 33.78
C LYS A 79 8.00 6.67 32.81
N ASN A 80 7.84 7.83 32.18
CA ASN A 80 8.91 8.43 31.39
C ASN A 80 10.07 8.90 32.29
N ILE A 81 11.28 8.98 31.71
CA ILE A 81 12.48 9.42 32.45
C ILE A 81 12.49 10.94 32.64
N LYS A 82 11.96 11.69 31.66
CA LYS A 82 12.10 13.16 31.58
C LYS A 82 10.82 13.95 31.93
N ASP A 83 9.66 13.31 31.92
CA ASP A 83 8.38 13.96 32.25
C ASP A 83 7.48 13.05 33.11
N SER A 84 6.39 13.62 33.63
CA SER A 84 5.42 12.89 34.46
C SER A 84 4.48 11.99 33.67
N LYS A 85 4.66 11.85 32.35
CA LYS A 85 3.77 11.06 31.50
C LYS A 85 4.06 9.56 31.69
N LYS A 86 3.01 8.73 31.62
CA LYS A 86 3.07 7.27 31.78
C LYS A 86 2.54 6.55 30.55
N ALA A 87 3.33 5.62 30.01
CA ALA A 87 2.83 4.68 29.02
C ALA A 87 2.01 3.59 29.72
N ASP A 88 0.97 3.09 29.04
CA ASP A 88 0.10 2.03 29.54
C ASP A 88 0.84 0.72 29.77
N GLY A 89 1.81 0.43 28.91
CA GLY A 89 2.74 -0.67 29.08
C GLY A 89 4.09 -0.44 28.41
N ALA A 90 5.08 -1.22 28.83
CA ALA A 90 6.41 -1.23 28.23
C ALA A 90 6.98 -2.64 28.19
N ILE A 91 7.63 -2.97 27.07
CA ILE A 91 8.44 -4.19 26.92
C ILE A 91 9.89 -3.83 27.23
N ILE A 92 10.46 -4.54 28.20
CA ILE A 92 11.79 -4.29 28.74
C ILE A 92 12.66 -5.53 28.50
N ILE A 93 13.77 -5.35 27.80
CA ILE A 93 14.72 -6.43 27.48
C ILE A 93 16.10 -5.93 27.88
N ASN A 94 16.81 -6.69 28.70
CA ASN A 94 18.12 -6.30 29.24
C ASN A 94 18.12 -4.90 29.88
N ASN A 95 17.08 -4.58 30.66
CA ASN A 95 16.84 -3.28 31.29
C ASN A 95 16.67 -2.09 30.33
N VAL A 96 16.42 -2.36 29.04
CA VAL A 96 16.15 -1.36 28.01
C VAL A 96 14.71 -1.45 27.55
N VAL A 97 14.03 -0.31 27.47
CA VAL A 97 12.69 -0.22 26.87
C VAL A 97 12.80 -0.43 25.36
N LYS A 98 12.37 -1.60 24.89
CA LYS A 98 12.38 -1.97 23.48
C LYS A 98 11.09 -1.58 22.76
N ALA A 99 9.96 -1.65 23.46
CA ALA A 99 8.67 -1.24 22.93
C ALA A 99 7.82 -0.48 23.96
N VAL A 100 7.00 0.43 23.46
CA VAL A 100 5.97 1.14 24.22
C VAL A 100 4.60 0.66 23.77
N ILE A 101 3.70 0.43 24.73
CA ILE A 101 2.31 0.03 24.50
C ILE A 101 1.41 1.16 25.01
N GLU A 102 0.54 1.65 24.14
CA GLU A 102 -0.51 2.63 24.47
C GLU A 102 -1.87 2.02 24.14
N LEU A 103 -2.79 2.08 25.10
CA LEU A 103 -4.08 1.40 25.05
C LEU A 103 -5.20 2.44 25.12
N LYS A 104 -6.32 2.12 24.47
CA LYS A 104 -7.58 2.86 24.56
C LYS A 104 -8.76 1.89 24.66
N GLY A 105 -9.89 2.36 25.15
CA GLY A 105 -11.15 1.61 25.08
C GLY A 105 -11.61 1.33 23.64
N THR A 106 -12.41 0.27 23.45
CA THR A 106 -12.98 -0.14 22.14
C THR A 106 -13.82 0.95 21.46
N ASN A 107 -14.23 1.97 22.19
CA ASN A 107 -14.97 3.12 21.67
C ASN A 107 -14.13 3.96 20.71
N THR A 108 -12.81 4.07 20.95
CA THR A 108 -11.89 4.80 20.07
C THR A 108 -11.74 4.08 18.75
N THR A 109 -12.25 4.68 17.68
CA THR A 109 -12.20 4.16 16.31
C THR A 109 -10.91 4.63 15.63
N ASP A 110 -10.57 5.91 15.83
CA ASP A 110 -9.36 6.49 15.28
C ASP A 110 -8.16 6.30 16.21
N LEU A 111 -7.41 5.23 15.96
CA LEU A 111 -6.13 4.96 16.63
C LEU A 111 -5.02 5.96 16.25
N GLY A 112 -5.19 6.76 15.18
CA GLY A 112 -4.22 7.77 14.76
C GLY A 112 -4.03 8.87 15.81
N LYS A 113 -5.10 9.24 16.52
CA LYS A 113 -5.04 10.20 17.64
C LYS A 113 -4.18 9.71 18.81
N VAL A 114 -3.98 8.39 18.91
CA VAL A 114 -3.19 7.73 19.97
C VAL A 114 -1.70 7.72 19.63
N GLU A 115 -1.35 7.84 18.35
CA GLU A 115 0.04 7.79 17.86
C GLU A 115 0.89 8.92 18.46
N THR A 116 0.37 10.15 18.50
CA THR A 116 1.11 11.31 19.04
C THR A 116 1.57 11.09 20.48
N GLN A 117 0.72 10.46 21.30
CA GLN A 117 1.08 10.11 22.68
C GLN A 117 2.15 9.03 22.71
N ALA A 118 1.97 7.96 21.93
CA ALA A 118 2.89 6.83 21.90
C ALA A 118 4.29 7.19 21.37
N PHE A 119 4.37 7.99 20.30
CA PHE A 119 5.63 8.48 19.73
C PHE A 119 6.29 9.57 20.58
N GLY A 120 5.51 10.33 21.37
CA GLY A 120 6.04 11.24 22.37
C GLY A 120 6.97 10.53 23.38
N TYR A 121 6.66 9.29 23.77
CA TYR A 121 7.55 8.49 24.62
C TYR A 121 8.84 8.09 23.93
N LYS A 122 8.75 7.69 22.65
CA LYS A 122 9.93 7.30 21.88
C LYS A 122 10.98 8.41 21.82
N ASN A 123 10.58 9.67 21.69
CA ASN A 123 11.51 10.81 21.68
C ASN A 123 12.37 10.91 22.95
N ASN A 124 11.91 10.35 24.07
CA ASN A 124 12.64 10.30 25.34
C ASN A 124 13.38 8.97 25.58
N GLN A 125 13.19 7.97 24.70
CA GLN A 125 13.74 6.62 24.79
C GLN A 125 14.41 6.23 23.46
N PRO A 126 15.68 6.63 23.21
CA PRO A 126 16.33 6.44 21.91
C PRO A 126 16.49 4.97 21.49
N GLN A 127 16.43 4.03 22.44
CA GLN A 127 16.51 2.59 22.17
C GLN A 127 15.12 1.93 21.97
N CYS A 128 14.03 2.70 22.13
CA CYS A 128 12.69 2.24 21.83
C CYS A 128 12.49 2.17 20.31
N THR A 129 12.44 0.93 19.80
CA THR A 129 12.34 0.65 18.37
C THR A 129 10.88 0.48 17.96
N TYR A 130 10.08 -0.15 18.82
CA TYR A 130 8.72 -0.57 18.49
C TYR A 130 7.68 0.25 19.25
N ILE A 131 6.58 0.56 18.57
CA ILE A 131 5.41 1.17 19.20
C ILE A 131 4.23 0.25 18.92
N ILE A 132 3.37 0.07 19.92
CA ILE A 132 2.15 -0.73 19.82
C ILE A 132 1.00 0.13 20.33
N THR A 133 -0.02 0.36 19.51
CA THR A 133 -1.26 1.02 19.94
C THR A 133 -2.42 0.06 19.77
N SER A 134 -3.39 0.05 20.69
CA SER A 134 -4.54 -0.85 20.59
C SER A 134 -5.79 -0.29 21.24
N ASN A 135 -6.95 -0.56 20.65
CA ASN A 135 -8.26 -0.35 21.27
C ASN A 135 -8.90 -1.67 21.76
N PHE A 136 -8.07 -2.70 21.98
CA PHE A 136 -8.41 -4.10 22.29
C PHE A 136 -9.05 -4.92 21.16
N GLU A 137 -9.75 -4.27 20.23
CA GLU A 137 -10.29 -4.91 19.02
C GLU A 137 -9.29 -4.83 17.85
N LYS A 138 -8.60 -3.71 17.71
CA LYS A 138 -7.58 -3.45 16.70
C LYS A 138 -6.26 -3.12 17.37
N LEU A 139 -5.18 -3.63 16.81
CA LEU A 139 -3.80 -3.37 17.24
C LEU A 139 -3.00 -2.84 16.04
N ARG A 140 -2.32 -1.71 16.22
CA ARG A 140 -1.32 -1.20 15.27
C ARG A 140 0.08 -1.42 15.81
N PHE A 141 0.95 -1.91 14.94
CA PHE A 141 2.36 -2.14 15.21
C PHE A 141 3.22 -1.26 14.32
N TYR A 142 4.14 -0.53 14.92
CA TYR A 142 5.04 0.40 14.24
C TYR A 142 6.49 0.02 14.50
N ILE A 143 7.32 0.27 13.49
CA ILE A 143 8.78 0.15 13.59
C ILE A 143 9.37 1.50 13.23
N ASP A 144 10.09 2.08 14.17
CA ASP A 144 10.82 3.33 14.08
C ASP A 144 10.03 4.65 13.90
N ASN A 145 8.99 4.70 13.08
CA ASN A 145 8.28 5.94 12.76
C ASN A 145 6.75 5.75 12.73
N ALA A 146 6.00 6.85 12.73
CA ALA A 146 4.53 6.88 12.70
C ALA A 146 3.95 6.85 11.27
N ILE A 147 4.80 6.79 10.24
CA ILE A 147 4.34 6.88 8.86
C ILE A 147 3.70 5.56 8.45
N GLU A 148 4.33 4.44 8.83
CA GLU A 148 3.98 3.10 8.40
C GLU A 148 3.68 2.21 9.59
N HIS A 149 2.58 1.47 9.50
CA HIS A 149 2.14 0.53 10.53
C HIS A 149 1.49 -0.70 9.91
N ILE A 150 1.43 -1.79 10.68
CA ILE A 150 0.59 -2.94 10.39
C ILE A 150 -0.58 -2.89 11.37
N GLU A 151 -1.80 -2.88 10.85
CA GLU A 151 -3.02 -2.98 11.66
C GLU A 151 -3.54 -4.43 11.64
N PHE A 152 -3.91 -4.92 12.82
CA PHE A 152 -4.50 -6.23 13.05
C PHE A 152 -5.85 -6.06 13.72
N ASN A 153 -6.94 -6.58 13.12
CA ASN A 153 -8.20 -6.73 13.84
C ASN A 153 -8.17 -8.03 14.63
N LEU A 154 -7.98 -7.94 15.95
CA LEU A 154 -7.83 -9.08 16.83
C LEU A 154 -9.10 -9.97 16.88
N PHE A 155 -10.27 -9.40 16.62
CA PHE A 155 -11.55 -10.12 16.72
C PHE A 155 -11.94 -10.90 15.45
N THR A 156 -11.31 -10.58 14.31
CA THR A 156 -11.59 -11.23 13.02
C THR A 156 -10.34 -11.82 12.35
N LEU A 157 -9.22 -11.77 13.06
CA LEU A 157 -7.90 -12.19 12.57
C LEU A 157 -7.91 -13.63 12.04
N THR A 158 -7.41 -13.84 10.84
CA THR A 158 -7.21 -15.18 10.26
C THR A 158 -5.93 -15.83 10.75
N GLU A 159 -5.80 -17.15 10.62
CA GLU A 159 -4.56 -17.85 11.02
C GLU A 159 -3.33 -17.34 10.26
N LYS A 160 -3.50 -16.93 8.98
CA LYS A 160 -2.41 -16.35 8.20
C LYS A 160 -1.94 -15.01 8.79
N GLU A 161 -2.87 -14.14 9.15
CA GLU A 161 -2.57 -12.87 9.80
C GLU A 161 -1.97 -13.09 11.20
N PHE A 162 -2.37 -14.16 11.89
CA PHE A 162 -1.82 -14.51 13.21
C PHE A 162 -0.34 -14.84 13.13
N LYS A 163 0.09 -15.57 12.10
CA LYS A 163 1.51 -15.88 11.88
C LYS A 163 2.34 -14.60 11.75
N LEU A 164 1.80 -13.60 11.04
CA LEU A 164 2.43 -12.29 10.92
C LEU A 164 2.42 -11.52 12.25
N LEU A 165 1.29 -11.49 12.97
CA LEU A 165 1.21 -10.87 14.30
C LEU A 165 2.23 -11.48 15.26
N TYR A 166 2.34 -12.80 15.29
CA TYR A 166 3.30 -13.53 16.11
C TYR A 166 4.74 -13.25 15.68
N LEU A 167 5.02 -13.20 14.37
CA LEU A 167 6.33 -12.82 13.84
C LEU A 167 6.75 -11.43 14.33
N CYS A 168 5.79 -10.49 14.34
CA CYS A 168 6.02 -9.12 14.77
C CYS A 168 6.19 -8.97 16.28
N LEU A 169 5.37 -9.66 17.08
CA LEU A 169 5.19 -9.29 18.49
C LEU A 169 5.66 -10.32 19.50
N ALA A 170 5.90 -11.59 19.12
CA ALA A 170 6.31 -12.61 20.07
C ALA A 170 7.62 -12.22 20.77
N TYR A 171 7.74 -12.54 22.06
CA TYR A 171 8.90 -12.18 22.87
C TYR A 171 10.22 -12.61 22.21
N GLU A 172 10.28 -13.85 21.72
CA GLU A 172 11.46 -14.41 21.06
C GLU A 172 11.90 -13.65 19.80
N ASN A 173 10.96 -12.98 19.12
CA ASN A 173 11.21 -12.21 17.91
C ASN A 173 11.61 -10.78 18.25
N ILE A 174 10.94 -10.14 19.21
CA ILE A 174 11.27 -8.79 19.69
C ILE A 174 12.64 -8.77 20.38
N GLU A 175 12.97 -9.79 21.18
CA GLU A 175 14.27 -9.92 21.85
C GLU A 175 15.45 -9.93 20.86
N LYS A 176 15.24 -10.58 19.71
CA LYS A 176 16.26 -10.72 18.64
C LYS A 176 16.17 -9.61 17.58
N ASP A 177 15.30 -8.63 17.78
CA ASP A 177 14.99 -7.56 16.82
C ASP A 177 14.63 -8.08 15.41
N ILE A 178 13.94 -9.23 15.33
CA ILE A 178 13.54 -9.86 14.06
C ILE A 178 12.67 -8.91 13.21
N PRO A 179 11.63 -8.23 13.74
CA PRO A 179 10.80 -7.36 12.91
C PRO A 179 11.59 -6.19 12.31
N LYS A 180 12.53 -5.61 13.07
CA LYS A 180 13.43 -4.56 12.55
C LYS A 180 14.34 -5.09 11.44
N LYS A 181 14.95 -6.26 11.62
CA LYS A 181 15.77 -6.91 10.59
C LYS A 181 14.98 -7.20 9.33
N ILE A 182 13.73 -7.68 9.45
CA ILE A 182 12.84 -7.89 8.30
C ILE A 182 12.57 -6.58 7.57
N LYS A 183 12.37 -5.47 8.30
CA LYS A 183 12.20 -4.14 7.68
C LYS A 183 13.45 -3.70 6.93
N GLU A 184 14.64 -3.85 7.54
CA GLU A 184 15.92 -3.50 6.91
C GLU A 184 16.21 -4.37 5.66
N GLU A 185 15.96 -5.69 5.76
CA GLU A 185 16.04 -6.62 4.63
C GLU A 185 15.04 -6.26 3.51
N SER A 186 13.83 -5.82 3.88
CA SER A 186 12.79 -5.40 2.93
C SER A 186 13.24 -4.19 2.12
N VAL A 187 13.75 -3.15 2.79
CA VAL A 187 14.28 -1.94 2.13
C VAL A 187 15.44 -2.31 1.19
N SER A 188 16.37 -3.14 1.64
CA SER A 188 17.48 -3.58 0.80
C SER A 188 17.03 -4.39 -0.42
N GLN A 189 15.98 -5.22 -0.27
CA GLN A 189 15.43 -6.04 -1.35
C GLN A 189 14.69 -5.16 -2.37
N GLU A 190 13.90 -4.20 -1.92
CA GLU A 190 13.21 -3.22 -2.77
C GLU A 190 14.22 -2.39 -3.58
N ASP A 191 15.30 -1.91 -2.95
CA ASP A 191 16.39 -1.20 -3.64
C ASP A 191 17.04 -2.07 -4.73
N ALA A 192 17.27 -3.35 -4.44
CA ALA A 192 17.88 -4.28 -5.39
C ALA A 192 16.95 -4.55 -6.59
N ILE A 193 15.67 -4.80 -6.33
CA ILE A 193 14.65 -5.00 -7.37
C ILE A 193 14.52 -3.73 -8.22
N THR A 194 14.42 -2.56 -7.59
CA THR A 194 14.30 -1.27 -8.27
C THR A 194 15.45 -1.03 -9.25
N LYS A 195 16.69 -1.21 -8.77
CA LYS A 195 17.88 -1.03 -9.62
C LYS A 195 17.91 -2.01 -10.78
N LYS A 196 17.60 -3.28 -10.52
CA LYS A 196 17.62 -4.33 -11.55
C LYS A 196 16.54 -4.09 -12.60
N LEU A 197 15.30 -3.82 -12.17
CA LEU A 197 14.17 -3.57 -13.05
C LEU A 197 14.38 -2.28 -13.86
N TYR A 198 14.87 -1.20 -13.25
CA TYR A 198 15.17 0.03 -13.98
C TYR A 198 16.28 -0.17 -15.03
N ASN A 199 17.34 -0.92 -14.71
CA ASN A 199 18.38 -1.22 -15.69
C ASN A 199 17.85 -2.01 -16.89
N ASP A 200 16.99 -3.00 -16.64
CA ASP A 200 16.36 -3.79 -17.70
C ASP A 200 15.38 -2.96 -18.53
N TYR A 201 14.60 -2.11 -17.88
CA TYR A 201 13.67 -1.18 -18.52
C TYR A 201 14.40 -0.14 -19.39
N SER A 202 15.43 0.53 -18.86
CA SER A 202 16.20 1.54 -19.58
C SER A 202 16.95 0.92 -20.78
N LEU A 203 17.46 -0.31 -20.61
CA LEU A 203 18.04 -1.07 -21.72
C LEU A 203 17.01 -1.36 -22.82
N PHE A 204 15.81 -1.84 -22.46
CA PHE A 204 14.75 -2.09 -23.43
C PHE A 204 14.37 -0.79 -24.15
N LYS A 205 14.18 0.31 -23.42
CA LYS A 205 13.85 1.62 -24.00
C LYS A 205 14.86 2.07 -25.04
N ARG A 206 16.15 2.05 -24.68
CA ARG A 206 17.22 2.47 -25.58
C ARG A 206 17.30 1.60 -26.84
N GLU A 207 17.31 0.28 -26.67
CA GLU A 207 17.39 -0.65 -27.81
C GLU A 207 16.15 -0.55 -28.70
N LEU A 208 14.95 -0.44 -28.10
CA LEU A 208 13.69 -0.27 -28.83
C LEU A 208 13.69 1.02 -29.65
N HIS A 209 14.03 2.16 -29.05
CA HIS A 209 14.08 3.43 -29.78
C HIS A 209 15.07 3.40 -30.95
N GLN A 210 16.28 2.89 -30.71
CA GLN A 210 17.30 2.78 -31.77
C GLN A 210 16.83 1.89 -32.93
N SER A 211 16.20 0.76 -32.61
CA SER A 211 15.63 -0.15 -33.60
C SER A 211 14.50 0.52 -34.39
N LEU A 212 13.59 1.21 -33.69
CA LEU A 212 12.49 1.95 -34.33
C LEU A 212 12.99 3.00 -35.31
N VAL A 213 13.99 3.80 -34.94
CA VAL A 213 14.59 4.83 -35.83
C VAL A 213 15.21 4.19 -37.07
N THR A 214 15.89 3.05 -36.90
CA THR A 214 16.55 2.34 -38.01
C THR A 214 15.53 1.73 -38.98
N LEU A 215 14.48 1.09 -38.45
CA LEU A 215 13.48 0.38 -39.25
C LEU A 215 12.42 1.30 -39.86
N ASN A 216 12.30 2.53 -39.35
CA ASN A 216 11.24 3.46 -39.75
C ASN A 216 11.77 4.86 -40.09
N PRO A 217 12.68 5.00 -41.08
CA PRO A 217 13.31 6.28 -41.42
C PRO A 217 12.32 7.34 -41.94
N GLN A 218 11.09 6.95 -42.28
CA GLN A 218 10.01 7.84 -42.70
C GLN A 218 9.38 8.67 -41.56
N PHE A 219 9.64 8.32 -40.31
CA PHE A 219 9.14 9.07 -39.14
C PHE A 219 10.29 9.82 -38.46
N ASP A 220 9.99 10.97 -37.85
CA ASP A 220 10.98 11.72 -37.10
C ASP A 220 11.37 11.00 -35.79
N ALA A 221 12.63 11.15 -35.40
CA ALA A 221 13.20 10.43 -34.26
C ALA A 221 12.50 10.76 -32.92
N LEU A 222 11.97 11.98 -32.79
CA LEU A 222 11.26 12.43 -31.58
C LEU A 222 9.89 11.78 -31.48
N THR A 223 9.14 11.68 -32.58
CA THR A 223 7.88 10.92 -32.64
C THR A 223 8.13 9.46 -32.30
N LEU A 224 9.12 8.82 -32.92
CA LEU A 224 9.46 7.42 -32.63
C LEU A 224 9.87 7.21 -31.16
N PHE A 225 10.54 8.20 -30.57
CA PHE A 225 10.86 8.19 -29.14
C PHE A 225 9.60 8.22 -28.26
N LYS A 226 8.67 9.14 -28.50
CA LYS A 226 7.37 9.17 -27.80
C LYS A 226 6.58 7.88 -27.99
N LYS A 227 6.61 7.29 -29.19
CA LYS A 227 5.95 6.00 -29.46
C LYS A 227 6.63 4.83 -28.75
N SER A 228 7.96 4.84 -28.63
CA SER A 228 8.70 3.84 -27.84
C SER A 228 8.27 3.89 -26.36
N GLN A 229 8.13 5.08 -25.78
CA GLN A 229 7.66 5.27 -24.41
C GLN A 229 6.25 4.71 -24.20
N LYS A 230 5.30 5.15 -25.02
CA LYS A 230 3.91 4.65 -24.97
C LYS A 230 3.83 3.14 -25.11
N LEU A 231 4.68 2.54 -25.95
CA LEU A 231 4.73 1.09 -26.13
C LEU A 231 5.30 0.38 -24.89
N LEU A 232 6.33 0.94 -24.25
CA LEU A 232 6.85 0.42 -22.98
C LEU A 232 5.81 0.51 -21.87
N ASP A 233 5.08 1.61 -21.78
CA ASP A 233 4.04 1.79 -20.76
C ASP A 233 2.90 0.78 -20.93
N ARG A 234 2.54 0.46 -22.18
CA ARG A 234 1.62 -0.66 -22.48
C ARG A 234 2.14 -2.00 -22.00
N PHE A 235 3.44 -2.28 -22.17
CA PHE A 235 4.04 -3.52 -21.70
C PHE A 235 4.13 -3.58 -20.18
N LEU A 236 4.52 -2.48 -19.52
CA LEU A 236 4.57 -2.40 -18.07
C LEU A 236 3.20 -2.65 -17.44
N PHE A 237 2.15 -2.06 -18.02
CA PHE A 237 0.78 -2.35 -17.61
C PHE A 237 0.40 -3.81 -17.88
N LEU A 238 0.87 -4.41 -18.98
CA LEU A 238 0.59 -5.81 -19.31
C LEU A 238 1.20 -6.77 -18.26
N PHE A 239 2.45 -6.54 -17.85
CA PHE A 239 3.11 -7.33 -16.79
C PHE A 239 2.39 -7.16 -15.45
N PHE A 240 2.03 -5.93 -15.10
CA PHE A 240 1.22 -5.66 -13.91
C PHE A 240 -0.15 -6.36 -13.97
N ALA A 241 -0.81 -6.31 -15.12
CA ALA A 241 -2.15 -6.85 -15.30
C ALA A 241 -2.21 -8.39 -15.19
N GLU A 242 -1.20 -9.11 -15.69
CA GLU A 242 -1.17 -10.58 -15.57
C GLU A 242 -0.97 -11.07 -14.14
N ASP A 243 -0.14 -10.37 -13.35
CA ASP A 243 0.14 -10.75 -11.96
C ASP A 243 -0.97 -10.31 -10.98
N ARG A 244 -1.70 -9.24 -11.32
CA ARG A 244 -2.87 -8.76 -10.56
C ARG A 244 -4.19 -9.39 -11.01
N GLN A 245 -4.14 -10.38 -11.90
CA GLN A 245 -5.31 -11.10 -12.42
C GLN A 245 -6.30 -10.22 -13.20
N LEU A 246 -5.86 -9.06 -13.68
CA LEU A 246 -6.61 -8.25 -14.66
C LEU A 246 -6.56 -8.90 -16.05
N LEU A 247 -5.50 -9.69 -16.29
CA LEU A 247 -5.36 -10.62 -17.38
C LEU A 247 -5.16 -12.05 -16.85
N PRO A 248 -5.35 -13.07 -17.70
CA PRO A 248 -4.95 -14.43 -17.34
C PRO A 248 -3.50 -14.47 -16.87
N PRO A 249 -3.16 -15.25 -15.83
CA PRO A 249 -1.79 -15.38 -15.37
C PRO A 249 -0.86 -15.85 -16.50
N ASN A 250 0.35 -15.29 -16.56
CA ASN A 250 1.36 -15.59 -17.59
C ASN A 250 0.90 -15.31 -19.03
N SER A 251 0.04 -14.31 -19.23
CA SER A 251 -0.43 -13.87 -20.54
C SER A 251 0.72 -13.50 -21.50
N VAL A 252 1.77 -12.83 -21.02
CA VAL A 252 2.93 -12.49 -21.85
C VAL A 252 3.64 -13.74 -22.32
N ARG A 253 3.93 -14.68 -21.42
CA ARG A 253 4.56 -15.96 -21.78
C ARG A 253 3.71 -16.75 -22.76
N LEU A 254 2.38 -16.70 -22.61
CA LEU A 254 1.46 -17.32 -23.55
C LEU A 254 1.53 -16.68 -24.94
N VAL A 255 1.58 -15.34 -25.03
CA VAL A 255 1.77 -14.61 -26.30
C VAL A 255 3.06 -15.04 -26.98
N LEU A 256 4.17 -15.06 -26.24
CA LEU A 256 5.49 -15.43 -26.74
C LEU A 256 5.54 -16.90 -27.20
N LYS A 257 4.91 -17.80 -26.45
CA LYS A 257 4.79 -19.22 -26.81
C LYS A 257 3.99 -19.40 -28.08
N GLN A 258 2.83 -18.75 -28.20
CA GLN A 258 1.98 -18.83 -29.37
C GLN A 258 2.66 -18.28 -30.63
N TRP A 259 3.42 -17.20 -30.49
CA TRP A 259 4.18 -16.64 -31.61
C TRP A 259 5.26 -17.60 -32.13
N LYS A 260 6.02 -18.24 -31.23
CA LYS A 260 6.97 -19.28 -31.63
C LYS A 260 6.28 -20.47 -32.32
N GLN A 261 5.15 -20.92 -31.79
CA GLN A 261 4.37 -22.00 -32.40
C GLN A 261 3.86 -21.66 -33.81
N LEU A 262 3.52 -20.40 -34.07
CA LEU A 262 3.12 -19.97 -35.42
C LEU A 262 4.32 -20.01 -36.37
N LYS A 263 5.49 -19.55 -35.92
CA LYS A 263 6.74 -19.68 -36.70
C LYS A 263 7.07 -21.15 -37.02
N ASP A 264 6.87 -22.06 -36.07
CA ASP A 264 7.08 -23.51 -36.26
C ASP A 264 6.09 -24.13 -37.27
N LEU A 265 4.97 -23.46 -37.53
CA LEU A 265 3.93 -23.85 -38.49
C LEU A 265 4.04 -23.06 -39.81
N ASP A 266 5.17 -22.41 -40.06
CA ASP A 266 5.45 -21.58 -41.25
C ASP A 266 4.49 -20.37 -41.40
N GLU A 267 3.86 -19.92 -40.31
CA GLU A 267 2.99 -18.74 -40.26
C GLU A 267 3.79 -17.52 -39.77
N ASP A 268 4.20 -16.66 -40.71
CA ASP A 268 4.97 -15.45 -40.41
C ASP A 268 4.05 -14.29 -39.99
N VAL A 269 3.87 -14.14 -38.68
CA VAL A 269 3.06 -13.05 -38.09
C VAL A 269 3.93 -12.25 -37.12
N PRO A 270 3.99 -10.91 -37.25
CA PRO A 270 4.73 -10.07 -36.32
C PRO A 270 4.33 -10.30 -34.85
N LEU A 271 5.29 -10.36 -33.95
CA LEU A 271 5.05 -10.55 -32.51
C LEU A 271 4.20 -9.42 -31.95
N TYR A 272 4.45 -8.18 -32.39
CA TYR A 272 3.66 -7.02 -31.99
C TYR A 272 2.17 -7.18 -32.30
N ASN A 273 1.79 -7.83 -33.41
CA ASN A 273 0.38 -8.10 -33.74
C ASN A 273 -0.28 -9.02 -32.71
N ARG A 274 0.48 -9.91 -32.08
CA ARG A 274 -0.02 -10.75 -30.98
C ARG A 274 -0.29 -9.93 -29.73
N PHE A 275 0.64 -9.05 -29.36
CA PHE A 275 0.46 -8.12 -28.24
C PHE A 275 -0.70 -7.13 -28.47
N LYS A 276 -0.88 -6.65 -29.71
CA LYS A 276 -1.98 -5.76 -30.09
C LYS A 276 -3.36 -6.35 -29.77
N LYS A 277 -3.51 -7.68 -29.83
CA LYS A 277 -4.75 -8.35 -29.41
C LYS A 277 -5.02 -8.15 -27.91
N TYR A 278 -4.00 -8.31 -27.08
CA TYR A 278 -4.11 -8.13 -25.62
C TYR A 278 -4.31 -6.67 -25.24
N PHE A 279 -3.68 -5.73 -25.96
CA PHE A 279 -3.99 -4.31 -25.82
C PHE A 279 -5.46 -4.01 -26.16
N GLY A 280 -5.99 -4.66 -27.20
CA GLY A 280 -7.42 -4.61 -27.52
C GLY A 280 -8.31 -5.18 -26.41
N TYR A 281 -7.91 -6.32 -25.82
CA TYR A 281 -8.66 -6.93 -24.72
C TYR A 281 -8.72 -6.02 -23.49
N LEU A 282 -7.62 -5.35 -23.15
CA LEU A 282 -7.57 -4.39 -22.05
C LEU A 282 -8.38 -3.11 -22.35
N ASN A 283 -8.40 -2.68 -23.61
CA ASN A 283 -9.14 -1.50 -24.03
C ASN A 283 -10.66 -1.75 -24.01
N THR A 284 -11.16 -2.72 -24.77
CA THR A 284 -12.60 -2.92 -25.02
C THR A 284 -13.21 -4.11 -24.29
N GLY A 285 -12.41 -4.86 -23.52
CA GLY A 285 -12.80 -6.14 -22.95
C GLY A 285 -12.74 -7.28 -23.96
N PHE A 286 -12.73 -8.50 -23.44
CA PHE A 286 -12.71 -9.73 -24.25
C PHE A 286 -13.49 -10.85 -23.55
N LYS A 287 -14.38 -11.51 -24.29
CA LYS A 287 -15.04 -12.74 -23.84
C LYS A 287 -14.51 -13.92 -24.65
N GLY A 288 -13.53 -14.62 -24.09
CA GLY A 288 -12.93 -15.79 -24.70
C GLY A 288 -13.59 -17.09 -24.26
N LYS A 289 -13.21 -18.20 -24.91
CA LYS A 289 -13.63 -19.55 -24.49
C LYS A 289 -12.97 -19.99 -23.18
N GLN A 290 -11.74 -19.55 -22.93
CA GLN A 290 -10.93 -19.96 -21.78
C GLN A 290 -10.90 -18.93 -20.66
N TYR A 291 -11.07 -17.65 -20.99
CA TYR A 291 -10.97 -16.55 -20.03
C TYR A 291 -11.74 -15.32 -20.53
N ASN A 292 -12.12 -14.47 -19.58
CA ASN A 292 -12.71 -13.17 -19.84
C ASN A 292 -11.76 -12.08 -19.36
N VAL A 293 -11.72 -10.95 -20.06
CA VAL A 293 -10.99 -9.74 -19.69
C VAL A 293 -11.98 -8.58 -19.64
N TYR A 294 -11.95 -7.81 -18.57
CA TYR A 294 -12.80 -6.62 -18.44
C TYR A 294 -12.26 -5.48 -19.31
N ALA A 295 -13.15 -4.57 -19.70
CA ALA A 295 -12.73 -3.33 -20.34
C ALA A 295 -12.22 -2.38 -19.26
N TYR A 296 -10.92 -2.10 -19.27
CA TYR A 296 -10.30 -1.13 -18.36
C TYR A 296 -10.26 0.27 -18.98
N ASN A 297 -10.40 0.36 -20.31
CA ASN A 297 -10.34 1.61 -21.08
C ASN A 297 -9.04 2.40 -20.78
N GLY A 298 -9.09 3.72 -20.98
CA GLY A 298 -7.96 4.63 -20.75
C GLY A 298 -7.26 5.08 -22.04
N GLY A 299 -6.61 6.25 -21.99
CA GLY A 299 -5.87 6.80 -23.13
C GLY A 299 -4.73 5.90 -23.63
N LEU A 300 -4.15 5.10 -22.72
CA LEU A 300 -2.96 4.27 -22.97
C LEU A 300 -3.16 3.24 -24.10
N PHE A 301 -4.30 2.54 -24.10
CA PHE A 301 -4.58 1.46 -25.07
C PHE A 301 -5.41 1.90 -26.28
N LYS A 302 -5.72 3.20 -26.42
CA LYS A 302 -6.38 3.72 -27.63
C LYS A 302 -5.55 3.42 -28.87
N VAL A 303 -6.23 3.28 -30.00
CA VAL A 303 -5.56 3.13 -31.30
C VAL A 303 -4.59 4.29 -31.50
N ASP A 304 -3.37 3.95 -31.87
CA ASP A 304 -2.32 4.92 -32.16
C ASP A 304 -1.88 4.69 -33.60
N GLU A 305 -2.05 5.72 -34.43
CA GLU A 305 -1.86 5.65 -35.88
C GLU A 305 -0.41 5.34 -36.24
N VAL A 306 0.55 5.96 -35.55
CA VAL A 306 1.98 5.73 -35.80
C VAL A 306 2.35 4.32 -35.36
N LEU A 307 2.02 3.93 -34.11
CA LEU A 307 2.30 2.58 -33.62
C LEU A 307 1.60 1.48 -34.43
N SER A 308 0.58 1.79 -35.22
CA SER A 308 -0.07 0.83 -36.11
C SER A 308 0.63 0.66 -37.46
N ASN A 309 1.51 1.58 -37.84
CA ASN A 309 2.16 1.65 -39.15
C ASN A 309 3.69 1.53 -39.10
N ILE A 310 4.28 1.41 -37.90
CA ILE A 310 5.73 1.20 -37.74
C ILE A 310 6.08 -0.29 -37.71
N THR A 311 7.26 -0.60 -38.22
CA THR A 311 7.91 -1.91 -38.11
C THR A 311 8.64 -2.00 -36.77
N ILE A 312 8.46 -3.11 -36.06
CA ILE A 312 9.09 -3.38 -34.76
C ILE A 312 9.88 -4.69 -34.89
N ASP A 313 11.10 -4.69 -34.40
CA ASP A 313 11.95 -5.89 -34.33
C ASP A 313 11.35 -6.91 -33.35
N ASP A 314 10.94 -8.05 -33.89
CA ASP A 314 10.30 -9.11 -33.12
C ASP A 314 11.27 -9.83 -32.17
N ASP A 315 12.54 -9.99 -32.54
CA ASP A 315 13.52 -10.69 -31.69
C ASP A 315 13.94 -9.81 -30.51
N LEU A 316 14.10 -8.51 -30.76
CA LEU A 316 14.26 -7.50 -29.71
C LEU A 316 13.05 -7.51 -28.76
N LEU A 317 11.85 -7.49 -29.32
CA LEU A 317 10.62 -7.47 -28.54
C LEU A 317 10.47 -8.74 -27.71
N TYR A 318 10.76 -9.91 -28.29
CA TYR A 318 10.75 -11.20 -27.60
C TYR A 318 11.71 -11.21 -26.41
N LYS A 319 12.98 -10.83 -26.64
CA LYS A 319 14.05 -10.80 -25.63
C LYS A 319 13.65 -9.99 -24.40
N HIS A 320 13.22 -8.75 -24.61
CA HIS A 320 12.95 -7.82 -23.51
C HIS A 320 11.62 -8.10 -22.81
N THR A 321 10.56 -8.42 -23.54
CA THR A 321 9.27 -8.74 -22.91
C THR A 321 9.33 -10.05 -22.12
N LEU A 322 10.11 -11.05 -22.57
CA LEU A 322 10.36 -12.24 -21.78
C LEU A 322 11.07 -11.89 -20.47
N LYS A 323 12.17 -11.14 -20.54
CA LYS A 323 12.96 -10.74 -19.38
C LYS A 323 12.15 -9.97 -18.35
N LEU A 324 11.36 -8.99 -18.80
CA LEU A 324 10.53 -8.18 -17.90
C LEU A 324 9.35 -8.97 -17.32
N SER A 325 8.84 -10.00 -18.01
CA SER A 325 7.82 -10.92 -17.48
C SER A 325 8.33 -11.91 -16.43
N GLU A 326 9.61 -11.84 -16.03
CA GLU A 326 10.17 -12.64 -14.94
C GLU A 326 10.04 -11.97 -13.57
N TYR A 327 9.76 -10.66 -13.55
CA TYR A 327 9.51 -9.92 -12.31
C TYR A 327 8.10 -10.20 -11.80
N ASP A 328 7.93 -10.24 -10.47
CA ASP A 328 6.61 -10.38 -9.83
C ASP A 328 6.01 -9.00 -9.53
N PHE A 329 5.09 -8.54 -10.38
CA PHE A 329 4.41 -7.24 -10.23
C PHE A 329 3.29 -7.25 -9.19
N ASN A 330 2.99 -8.40 -8.58
CA ASN A 330 2.05 -8.49 -7.47
C ASN A 330 2.76 -8.31 -6.12
N SER A 331 3.94 -8.89 -5.95
CA SER A 331 4.60 -9.01 -4.65
C SER A 331 5.99 -8.36 -4.53
N GLU A 332 6.70 -8.20 -5.65
CA GLU A 332 8.06 -7.63 -5.70
C GLU A 332 8.09 -6.18 -6.19
N VAL A 333 7.26 -5.83 -7.17
CA VAL A 333 7.18 -4.48 -7.75
C VAL A 333 5.99 -3.73 -7.15
N ASP A 334 6.25 -2.85 -6.18
CA ASP A 334 5.22 -2.01 -5.58
C ASP A 334 5.00 -0.70 -6.37
N VAL A 335 4.03 0.11 -5.93
CA VAL A 335 3.70 1.41 -6.55
C VAL A 335 4.88 2.39 -6.46
N ASN A 336 5.73 2.30 -5.43
CA ASN A 336 6.90 3.18 -5.30
C ASN A 336 7.97 2.83 -6.32
N ILE A 337 8.23 1.54 -6.53
CA ILE A 337 9.19 1.06 -7.54
C ILE A 337 8.74 1.51 -8.93
N LEU A 338 7.45 1.39 -9.25
CA LEU A 338 6.89 1.91 -10.51
C LEU A 338 7.07 3.42 -10.61
N GLY A 339 6.73 4.17 -9.56
CA GLY A 339 6.94 5.62 -9.50
C GLY A 339 8.39 6.02 -9.78
N HIS A 340 9.36 5.36 -9.15
CA HIS A 340 10.78 5.60 -9.40
C HIS A 340 11.21 5.28 -10.83
N ILE A 341 10.67 4.23 -11.44
CA ILE A 341 10.96 3.90 -12.85
C ILE A 341 10.39 4.97 -13.78
N PHE A 342 9.14 5.38 -13.57
CA PHE A 342 8.51 6.45 -14.36
C PHE A 342 9.29 7.75 -14.26
N GLU A 343 9.70 8.17 -13.07
CA GLU A 343 10.46 9.41 -12.88
C GLU A 343 11.84 9.38 -13.54
N ASN A 344 12.58 8.29 -13.37
CA ASN A 344 13.88 8.16 -14.02
C ASN A 344 13.72 8.12 -15.55
N SER A 345 12.65 7.50 -16.05
CA SER A 345 12.31 7.50 -17.47
C SER A 345 12.01 8.90 -18.00
N LEU A 346 11.23 9.72 -17.28
CA LEU A 346 10.90 11.10 -17.67
C LEU A 346 12.16 11.96 -17.79
N ASN A 347 13.09 11.85 -16.84
CA ASN A 347 14.36 12.59 -16.89
C ASN A 347 15.16 12.25 -18.16
N GLU A 348 15.24 10.96 -18.52
CA GLU A 348 15.87 10.54 -19.79
C GLU A 348 15.14 11.10 -21.02
N LEU A 349 13.81 11.22 -20.97
CA LEU A 349 13.03 11.79 -22.08
C LEU A 349 13.46 13.22 -22.37
N GLU A 350 13.52 14.06 -21.33
CA GLU A 350 13.88 15.48 -21.46
C GLU A 350 15.33 15.70 -21.89
N GLU A 351 16.24 14.82 -21.49
CA GLU A 351 17.63 14.87 -21.94
C GLU A 351 17.75 14.54 -23.42
N ILE A 352 17.11 13.44 -23.86
CA ILE A 352 17.16 13.01 -25.26
C ILE A 352 16.43 14.02 -26.16
N GLN A 353 15.28 14.55 -25.73
CA GLN A 353 14.57 15.58 -26.48
C GLN A 353 15.42 16.85 -26.64
N ALA A 354 16.07 17.32 -25.57
CA ALA A 354 16.97 18.48 -25.65
C ALA A 354 18.17 18.24 -26.59
N GLN A 355 18.74 17.02 -26.62
CA GLN A 355 19.80 16.65 -27.57
C GLN A 355 19.29 16.68 -29.01
N LEU A 356 18.10 16.10 -29.26
CA LEU A 356 17.50 16.05 -30.60
C LEU A 356 17.10 17.44 -31.11
N GLU A 357 16.71 18.35 -30.21
CA GLU A 357 16.39 19.75 -30.52
C GLU A 357 17.63 20.67 -30.60
N GLY A 358 18.84 20.15 -30.34
CA GLY A 358 20.09 20.90 -30.42
C GLY A 358 20.31 21.91 -29.28
N GLN A 359 19.64 21.73 -28.14
CA GLN A 359 19.82 22.58 -26.96
C GLN A 359 21.07 22.16 -26.16
N GLU A 360 21.85 23.12 -25.67
CA GLU A 360 23.01 22.82 -24.80
C GLU A 360 22.54 22.20 -23.47
N ILE A 361 23.00 20.97 -23.21
CA ILE A 361 22.79 20.29 -21.93
C ILE A 361 23.90 20.69 -20.97
N ASP A 362 23.58 21.58 -20.04
CA ASP A 362 24.45 21.92 -18.91
C ASP A 362 24.52 20.72 -17.93
N LYS A 363 25.46 19.80 -18.18
CA LYS A 363 25.69 18.59 -17.35
C LYS A 363 26.02 18.89 -15.88
N THR A 364 26.41 20.14 -15.56
CA THR A 364 26.73 20.55 -14.17
C THR A 364 25.51 21.04 -13.39
N LYS A 365 24.40 21.34 -14.09
CA LYS A 365 23.08 21.55 -13.52
C LYS A 365 22.21 20.36 -13.90
N SER A 366 22.25 19.27 -13.14
CA SER A 366 21.27 18.19 -13.33
C SER A 366 19.86 18.82 -13.36
N LYS A 367 19.12 18.67 -14.47
CA LYS A 367 17.79 19.28 -14.68
C LYS A 367 16.82 19.04 -13.51
N ARG A 368 17.04 17.98 -12.70
CA ARG A 368 16.46 17.77 -11.36
C ARG A 368 16.28 19.06 -10.55
N LYS A 369 17.28 19.95 -10.53
CA LYS A 369 17.25 21.20 -9.74
C LYS A 369 16.49 22.35 -10.40
N LYS A 370 16.25 22.29 -11.71
CA LYS A 370 15.65 23.37 -12.51
C LYS A 370 14.14 23.20 -12.65
N ASP A 371 13.69 21.97 -12.87
CA ASP A 371 12.27 21.65 -13.12
C ASP A 371 11.59 20.96 -11.92
N GLY A 372 12.34 20.69 -10.83
CA GLY A 372 11.78 20.22 -9.57
C GLY A 372 11.25 18.79 -9.59
N VAL A 373 11.63 17.99 -10.60
CA VAL A 373 11.24 16.58 -10.76
C VAL A 373 11.93 15.71 -9.69
N PHE A 374 11.40 15.79 -8.48
CA PHE A 374 11.74 14.95 -7.35
C PHE A 374 10.49 14.22 -6.89
N TYR A 375 10.56 12.90 -6.75
CA TYR A 375 9.54 12.16 -5.99
C TYR A 375 9.33 12.86 -4.65
N THR A 376 8.09 13.26 -4.39
CA THR A 376 7.75 13.78 -3.06
C THR A 376 7.70 12.58 -2.12
N PRO A 377 8.61 12.47 -1.14
CA PRO A 377 8.63 11.31 -0.26
C PRO A 377 7.28 11.14 0.43
N LYS A 378 6.87 9.90 0.66
CA LYS A 378 5.58 9.55 1.27
C LYS A 378 5.27 10.30 2.56
N TYR A 379 6.28 10.55 3.40
CA TYR A 379 6.07 11.30 4.65
C TYR A 379 5.68 12.77 4.39
N ILE A 380 6.18 13.36 3.30
CA ILE A 380 5.80 14.71 2.89
C ILE A 380 4.40 14.70 2.30
N THR A 381 4.07 13.79 1.37
CA THR A 381 2.71 13.73 0.81
C THR A 381 1.68 13.46 1.90
N LYS A 382 1.96 12.52 2.83
CA LYS A 382 1.09 12.23 3.99
C LYS A 382 0.89 13.48 4.84
N TYR A 383 1.98 14.17 5.18
CA TYR A 383 1.90 15.41 5.95
C TYR A 383 1.05 16.49 5.25
N ILE A 384 1.25 16.70 3.95
CA ILE A 384 0.48 17.69 3.19
C ILE A 384 -1.01 17.31 3.20
N VAL A 385 -1.35 16.06 2.90
CA VAL A 385 -2.74 15.58 2.86
C VAL A 385 -3.41 15.73 4.24
N GLU A 386 -2.75 15.30 5.32
CA GLU A 386 -3.28 15.43 6.69
C GLU A 386 -3.54 16.90 7.07
N ASN A 387 -2.62 17.81 6.71
CA ASN A 387 -2.74 19.23 7.03
C ASN A 387 -3.61 20.04 6.06
N THR A 388 -4.15 19.40 5.01
CA THR A 388 -5.05 20.03 4.04
C THR A 388 -6.41 19.34 4.03
N VAL A 389 -6.53 18.22 3.30
CA VAL A 389 -7.76 17.42 3.18
C VAL A 389 -8.18 16.89 4.54
N GLY A 390 -7.24 16.43 5.37
CA GLY A 390 -7.51 15.96 6.73
C GLY A 390 -8.09 17.05 7.62
N LYS A 391 -7.50 18.25 7.61
CA LYS A 391 -8.03 19.39 8.36
C LYS A 391 -9.44 19.78 7.90
N LEU A 392 -9.70 19.79 6.60
CA LEU A 392 -11.03 20.06 6.04
C LEU A 392 -12.06 19.02 6.52
N CYS A 393 -11.66 17.75 6.57
CA CYS A 393 -12.47 16.66 7.09
C CYS A 393 -12.80 16.84 8.58
N ASP A 394 -11.81 17.23 9.39
CA ASP A 394 -12.01 17.50 10.81
C ASP A 394 -12.98 18.67 11.07
N GLU A 395 -12.83 19.77 10.34
CA GLU A 395 -13.74 20.91 10.39
C GLU A 395 -15.18 20.50 10.03
N LYS A 396 -15.34 19.67 8.99
CA LYS A 396 -16.67 19.18 8.59
C LYS A 396 -17.29 18.22 9.61
N LYS A 397 -16.49 17.33 10.21
CA LYS A 397 -16.94 16.44 11.29
C LYS A 397 -17.41 17.26 12.50
N GLN A 398 -16.71 18.35 12.83
CA GLN A 398 -17.11 19.27 13.91
C GLN A 398 -18.43 20.00 13.58
N GLU A 399 -18.58 20.51 12.35
CA GLU A 399 -19.82 21.15 11.87
C GLU A 399 -21.03 20.21 12.00
N LEU A 400 -20.86 18.95 11.57
CA LEU A 400 -21.90 17.91 11.64
C LEU A 400 -22.07 17.29 13.05
N LYS A 401 -21.21 17.69 14.01
CA LYS A 401 -21.18 17.18 15.39
C LYS A 401 -21.02 15.66 15.45
N ILE A 402 -20.16 15.12 14.59
CA ILE A 402 -19.80 13.70 14.58
C ILE A 402 -18.79 13.47 15.72
N ASN A 403 -19.24 12.81 16.78
CA ASN A 403 -18.41 12.37 17.90
C ASN A 403 -18.54 10.85 18.03
N GLU A 404 -17.41 10.14 17.99
CA GLU A 404 -17.30 8.68 18.07
C GLU A 404 -18.08 8.08 19.25
N ASP A 405 -18.08 8.75 20.41
CA ASP A 405 -18.78 8.31 21.61
C ASP A 405 -20.30 8.19 21.41
N HIS A 406 -20.86 8.95 20.46
CA HIS A 406 -22.27 8.88 20.13
C HIS A 406 -22.62 7.66 19.26
N TYR A 407 -21.65 6.97 18.66
CA TYR A 407 -21.90 5.87 17.72
C TYR A 407 -21.79 4.48 18.36
N ILE A 408 -21.49 4.42 19.67
CA ILE A 408 -21.45 3.15 20.42
C ILE A 408 -22.81 2.44 20.36
N THR A 409 -22.78 1.10 20.22
CA THR A 409 -23.98 0.27 20.20
C THR A 409 -24.77 0.42 21.49
N ASP A 410 -26.01 0.90 21.39
CA ASP A 410 -26.95 0.95 22.51
C ASP A 410 -28.30 0.37 22.09
N LYS A 411 -28.59 -0.83 22.62
CA LYS A 411 -29.83 -1.59 22.35
C LYS A 411 -31.09 -0.80 22.78
N LYS A 412 -30.98 0.12 23.74
CA LYS A 412 -32.09 0.96 24.25
C LYS A 412 -32.24 2.29 23.50
N ARG A 413 -31.31 2.63 22.60
CA ARG A 413 -31.34 3.89 21.86
C ARG A 413 -32.58 4.01 20.98
N GLN A 414 -33.26 5.15 21.09
CA GLN A 414 -34.47 5.44 20.31
C GLN A 414 -34.20 5.43 18.80
N LYS A 415 -35.16 4.91 18.03
CA LYS A 415 -35.07 4.85 16.55
C LYS A 415 -34.79 6.22 15.92
N LYS A 416 -35.39 7.29 16.45
CA LYS A 416 -35.18 8.67 15.97
C LYS A 416 -33.72 9.11 16.12
N THR A 417 -33.10 8.84 17.27
CA THR A 417 -31.70 9.17 17.52
C THR A 417 -30.75 8.36 16.63
N ARG A 418 -31.04 7.06 16.42
CA ARG A 418 -30.26 6.25 15.47
C ARG A 418 -30.33 6.81 14.05
N LYS A 419 -31.52 7.23 13.62
CA LYS A 419 -31.72 7.87 12.32
C LYS A 419 -30.93 9.17 12.21
N ASP A 420 -31.01 10.06 13.21
CA ASP A 420 -30.26 11.33 13.21
C ASP A 420 -28.74 11.13 13.12
N LEU A 421 -28.20 10.14 13.84
CA LEU A 421 -26.79 9.78 13.79
C LEU A 421 -26.38 9.22 12.42
N LEU A 422 -27.22 8.38 11.82
CA LEU A 422 -27.01 7.86 10.46
C LEU A 422 -27.09 8.98 9.41
N ASP A 423 -28.05 9.91 9.55
CA ASP A 423 -28.21 11.04 8.64
C ASP A 423 -26.94 11.93 8.67
N LYS A 424 -26.32 12.12 9.84
CA LYS A 424 -25.01 12.82 9.96
C LYS A 424 -23.89 12.10 9.22
N LEU A 425 -23.76 10.78 9.37
CA LEU A 425 -22.76 9.99 8.66
C LEU A 425 -22.99 10.02 7.14
N THR A 426 -24.26 9.92 6.72
CA THR A 426 -24.66 9.98 5.31
C THR A 426 -24.33 11.35 4.71
N ASN A 427 -24.64 12.44 5.42
CA ASN A 427 -24.31 13.80 4.99
C ASN A 427 -22.80 13.99 4.85
N TYR A 428 -22.02 13.46 5.80
CA TYR A 428 -20.56 13.54 5.73
C TYR A 428 -20.00 12.73 4.56
N ARG A 429 -20.50 11.51 4.34
CA ARG A 429 -20.13 10.67 3.20
C ARG A 429 -20.42 11.34 1.86
N ASN A 430 -21.62 11.91 1.72
CA ASN A 430 -22.01 12.63 0.50
C ASN A 430 -21.12 13.85 0.24
N TRP A 431 -20.74 14.56 1.30
CA TRP A 431 -19.80 15.67 1.19
C TRP A 431 -18.40 15.22 0.77
N LEU A 432 -17.88 14.10 1.32
CA LEU A 432 -16.59 13.54 0.90
C LEU A 432 -16.58 13.21 -0.60
N LEU A 433 -17.65 12.58 -1.12
CA LEU A 433 -17.78 12.25 -2.54
C LEU A 433 -17.88 13.47 -3.47
N GLN A 434 -18.06 14.68 -2.92
CA GLN A 434 -18.13 15.93 -3.69
C GLN A 434 -16.80 16.72 -3.68
N LEU A 435 -15.81 16.31 -2.86
CA LEU A 435 -14.54 17.02 -2.79
C LEU A 435 -13.77 16.93 -4.11
N THR A 436 -13.31 18.05 -4.64
CA THR A 436 -12.46 18.08 -5.83
C THR A 436 -11.04 18.48 -5.44
N ILE A 437 -10.10 17.56 -5.59
CA ILE A 437 -8.68 17.75 -5.29
C ILE A 437 -7.93 17.79 -6.62
N CYS A 438 -7.22 18.90 -6.87
CA CYS A 438 -6.46 19.12 -8.08
C CYS A 438 -4.97 19.22 -7.77
N ASP A 439 -4.17 18.41 -8.45
CA ASP A 439 -2.71 18.52 -8.49
C ASP A 439 -2.28 19.01 -9.89
N PRO A 440 -1.93 20.30 -10.05
CA PRO A 440 -1.67 20.89 -11.36
C PRO A 440 -0.29 20.55 -11.94
N ALA A 441 0.54 19.80 -11.20
CA ALA A 441 1.86 19.35 -11.63
C ALA A 441 2.15 17.98 -11.01
N CYS A 442 1.30 17.00 -11.33
CA CYS A 442 1.19 15.78 -10.55
C CYS A 442 2.35 14.80 -10.72
N GLY A 443 3.15 14.91 -11.79
CA GLY A 443 4.28 14.03 -12.06
C GLY A 443 3.85 12.56 -12.02
N SER A 444 4.47 11.79 -11.13
CA SER A 444 4.15 10.38 -10.90
C SER A 444 2.82 10.14 -10.15
N GLY A 445 2.11 11.20 -9.75
CA GLY A 445 0.82 11.15 -9.06
C GLY A 445 0.94 10.85 -7.57
N ALA A 446 2.11 10.99 -6.97
CA ALA A 446 2.38 10.63 -5.56
C ALA A 446 1.40 11.29 -4.56
N PHE A 447 1.09 12.58 -4.77
CA PHE A 447 0.13 13.30 -3.93
C PHE A 447 -1.32 12.80 -4.12
N LEU A 448 -1.72 12.56 -5.38
CA LEU A 448 -3.05 12.02 -5.70
C LEU A 448 -3.25 10.61 -5.13
N ASN A 449 -2.22 9.75 -5.22
CA ASN A 449 -2.23 8.42 -4.60
C ASN A 449 -2.35 8.50 -3.07
N GLN A 450 -1.63 9.41 -2.42
CA GLN A 450 -1.74 9.61 -0.97
C GLN A 450 -3.11 10.17 -0.57
N THR A 451 -3.72 11.02 -1.42
CA THR A 451 -5.07 11.55 -1.22
C THR A 451 -6.12 10.46 -1.38
N LEU A 452 -5.97 9.57 -2.37
CA LEU A 452 -6.81 8.39 -2.54
C LEU A 452 -6.80 7.52 -1.28
N ASP A 453 -5.62 7.15 -0.81
CA ASP A 453 -5.44 6.36 0.42
C ASP A 453 -6.13 7.03 1.62
N PHE A 454 -5.99 8.36 1.75
CA PHE A 454 -6.64 9.13 2.81
C PHE A 454 -8.17 9.05 2.71
N LEU A 455 -8.75 9.33 1.54
CA LEU A 455 -10.20 9.32 1.34
C LEU A 455 -10.80 7.92 1.55
N ILE A 456 -10.13 6.87 1.07
CA ILE A 456 -10.55 5.47 1.33
C ILE A 456 -10.62 5.20 2.84
N ASN A 457 -9.59 5.62 3.59
CA ASN A 457 -9.58 5.43 5.04
C ASN A 457 -10.67 6.26 5.75
N GLU A 458 -10.95 7.48 5.30
CA GLU A 458 -12.02 8.30 5.87
C GLU A 458 -13.41 7.69 5.61
N HIS A 459 -13.63 7.10 4.42
CA HIS A 459 -14.86 6.37 4.14
C HIS A 459 -15.01 5.09 4.98
N ARG A 460 -13.92 4.35 5.19
CA ARG A 460 -13.88 3.18 6.09
C ARG A 460 -14.17 3.58 7.54
N TYR A 461 -13.66 4.73 8.00
CA TYR A 461 -14.00 5.27 9.31
C TYR A 461 -15.51 5.49 9.46
N ILE A 462 -16.19 6.02 8.42
CA ILE A 462 -17.65 6.15 8.43
C ILE A 462 -18.34 4.78 8.48
N ASP A 463 -17.86 3.79 7.71
CA ASP A 463 -18.40 2.42 7.74
C ASP A 463 -18.27 1.81 9.15
N GLU A 464 -17.16 2.04 9.84
CA GLU A 464 -16.93 1.57 11.21
C GLU A 464 -17.87 2.23 12.22
N LEU A 465 -18.10 3.54 12.13
CA LEU A 465 -19.09 4.23 12.98
C LEU A 465 -20.51 3.73 12.72
N GLN A 466 -20.85 3.47 11.46
CA GLN A 466 -22.15 2.89 11.11
C GLN A 466 -22.28 1.46 11.63
N ALA A 467 -21.22 0.64 11.53
CA ALA A 467 -21.20 -0.71 12.08
C ALA A 467 -21.37 -0.71 13.60
N LYS A 468 -20.69 0.19 14.32
CA LYS A 468 -20.88 0.39 15.76
C LYS A 468 -22.32 0.80 16.10
N LEU A 469 -22.98 1.60 15.26
CA LEU A 469 -24.34 2.06 15.49
C LEU A 469 -25.39 0.94 15.35
N PHE A 470 -25.21 0.02 14.40
CA PHE A 470 -26.20 -1.01 14.05
C PHE A 470 -25.82 -2.43 14.46
N GLY A 471 -24.55 -2.69 14.79
CA GLY A 471 -24.02 -4.02 15.08
C GLY A 471 -23.74 -4.87 13.83
N ASP A 472 -23.80 -4.28 12.64
CA ASP A 472 -23.53 -4.94 11.36
C ASP A 472 -22.86 -3.95 10.38
N ALA A 473 -21.85 -4.42 9.66
CA ALA A 473 -21.05 -3.59 8.76
C ALA A 473 -21.62 -3.68 7.33
N MET A 474 -22.30 -2.62 6.89
CA MET A 474 -22.62 -2.47 5.48
C MET A 474 -21.44 -1.77 4.80
N VAL A 475 -20.49 -2.55 4.26
CA VAL A 475 -19.37 -2.02 3.49
C VAL A 475 -19.85 -1.67 2.09
N LEU A 476 -19.68 -0.41 1.68
CA LEU A 476 -19.93 0.01 0.30
C LEU A 476 -18.74 -0.41 -0.58
N SER A 477 -18.96 -1.36 -1.49
CA SER A 477 -17.91 -1.90 -2.37
C SER A 477 -17.35 -0.93 -3.39
N ASP A 478 -18.06 0.17 -3.70
CA ASP A 478 -17.79 0.99 -4.89
C ASP A 478 -17.18 2.37 -4.58
N VAL A 479 -16.81 2.63 -3.33
CA VAL A 479 -16.28 3.93 -2.89
C VAL A 479 -14.98 4.29 -3.63
N GLU A 480 -14.07 3.32 -3.78
CA GLU A 480 -12.76 3.55 -4.41
C GLU A 480 -12.90 4.04 -5.85
N LYS A 481 -13.82 3.44 -6.60
CA LYS A 481 -14.15 3.85 -7.97
C LYS A 481 -14.72 5.26 -8.00
N SER A 482 -15.65 5.57 -7.09
CA SER A 482 -16.25 6.90 -7.02
C SER A 482 -15.21 7.98 -6.70
N ILE A 483 -14.25 7.69 -5.81
CA ILE A 483 -13.14 8.61 -5.51
C ILE A 483 -12.29 8.88 -6.76
N LEU A 484 -11.87 7.81 -7.45
CA LEU A 484 -11.04 7.93 -8.64
C LEU A 484 -11.72 8.71 -9.77
N GLU A 485 -13.03 8.55 -9.95
CA GLU A 485 -13.78 9.20 -11.04
C GLU A 485 -14.15 10.65 -10.75
N ASN A 486 -14.37 11.03 -9.48
CA ASN A 486 -15.01 12.30 -9.15
C ASN A 486 -14.17 13.22 -8.26
N ASN A 487 -13.21 12.68 -7.51
CA ASN A 487 -12.50 13.46 -6.49
C ASN A 487 -11.09 13.89 -6.91
N LEU A 488 -10.39 13.12 -7.73
CA LEU A 488 -8.96 13.29 -7.97
C LEU A 488 -8.70 13.77 -9.40
N PHE A 489 -8.04 14.93 -9.53
CA PHE A 489 -7.71 15.54 -10.81
C PHE A 489 -6.21 15.87 -10.85
N GLY A 490 -5.54 15.47 -11.93
CA GLY A 490 -4.12 15.72 -12.14
C GLY A 490 -3.85 16.33 -13.50
N VAL A 491 -2.89 17.24 -13.56
CA VAL A 491 -2.34 17.77 -14.82
C VAL A 491 -0.83 17.58 -14.78
N ASP A 492 -0.25 17.11 -15.89
CA ASP A 492 1.19 17.08 -16.11
C ASP A 492 1.51 17.57 -17.53
N LEU A 493 2.72 18.08 -17.72
CA LEU A 493 3.19 18.53 -19.03
C LEU A 493 3.66 17.37 -19.91
N ASN A 494 4.06 16.26 -19.29
CA ASN A 494 4.51 15.05 -19.96
C ASN A 494 3.32 14.11 -20.21
N GLU A 495 3.07 13.78 -21.47
CA GLU A 495 1.96 12.90 -21.92
C GLU A 495 2.28 11.40 -21.78
#